data_AF-U5DDB9-F1
#
_entry.id   AF-U5DDB9-F1
#
_cell.length_a   1.000
_cell.length_b   1.000
_cell.length_c   1.000
_cell.angle_alpha   90.00
_cell.angle_beta   90.00
_cell.angle_gamma   90.00
#
_symmetry.space_group_name_H-M   'P 1'
#
loop_
_entity.id
_entity.type
_entity.pdbx_description
1 polymer ?
#
loop_
_entity_poly.entity_id
_entity_poly.type
_entity_poly.pdbx_seq_one_letter_code
_entity_poly.pdbx_strand_id
1 'polypeptide(L)' 'ITSTLTFAAACASAGITVLIGNDLGQCSQNHCARFETATAMAFISWFTISPSFLLNFWTLASR' A
#
# COMPACT_ATOMS: atom_id res chain seq x y z
N ILE A 1 -1.93 9.40 11.13
CA ILE A 1 -0.51 9.39 10.73
C ILE A 1 -0.14 8.07 10.06
N THR A 2 -0.17 6.94 10.78
CA THR A 2 0.22 5.62 10.23
C THR A 2 -0.58 5.21 8.99
N SER A 3 -1.93 5.32 9.01
CA SER A 3 -2.78 5.02 7.83
C SER A 3 -2.34 5.80 6.59
N THR A 4 -2.17 7.12 6.70
CA THR A 4 -1.75 7.98 5.59
C THR A 4 -0.36 7.61 5.05
N LEU A 5 0.58 7.26 5.94
CA LEU A 5 1.94 6.85 5.55
C LEU A 5 1.93 5.51 4.81
N THR A 6 1.15 4.53 5.28
CA THR A 6 1.00 3.22 4.63
C THR A 6 0.36 3.35 3.24
N PHE A 7 -0.64 4.23 3.10
CA PHE A 7 -1.25 4.51 1.79
C PHE A 7 -0.24 5.09 0.81
N ALA A 8 0.52 6.11 1.22
CA ALA A 8 1.54 6.73 0.38
C ALA A 8 2.62 5.71 -0.06
N ALA A 9 3.07 4.86 0.86
CA ALA A 9 4.02 3.78 0.55
C ALA A 9 3.46 2.75 -0.43
N ALA A 10 2.18 2.39 -0.30
CA ALA A 10 1.50 1.47 -1.21
C ALA A 10 1.38 2.06 -2.63
N CYS A 11 0.99 3.34 -2.76
CA CYS A 11 0.92 4.03 -4.05
C CYS A 11 2.29 4.15 -4.74
N ALA A 12 3.35 4.47 -3.98
CA ALA A 12 4.72 4.51 -4.52
C ALA A 12 5.16 3.13 -5.00
N SER A 13 4.86 2.06 -4.24
CA SER A 13 5.20 0.68 -4.60
C SER A 13 4.44 0.19 -5.84
N ALA A 14 3.19 0.64 -6.03
CA ALA A 14 2.38 0.37 -7.22
C ALA A 14 2.97 1.03 -8.47
N GLY A 15 3.42 2.28 -8.37
CA GLY A 15 4.09 2.98 -9.48
C GLY A 15 5.39 2.27 -9.91
N ILE A 16 6.19 1.83 -8.93
CA ILE A 16 7.43 1.09 -9.17
C ILE A 16 7.14 -0.27 -9.82
N THR A 17 6.09 -0.99 -9.40
CA THR A 17 5.73 -2.30 -9.97
C THR A 17 5.30 -2.21 -11.42
N VAL A 18 4.53 -1.19 -11.80
CA VAL A 18 4.18 -0.93 -13.21
C VAL A 18 5.44 -0.59 -14.02
N LEU A 19 6.34 0.24 -13.48
CA LEU A 19 7.57 0.61 -14.18
C LEU A 19 8.51 -0.60 -14.40
N ILE A 20 8.69 -1.45 -13.38
CA ILE A 20 9.52 -2.66 -13.47
C ILE A 20 8.92 -3.70 -14.43
N GLY A 21 7.60 -3.91 -14.36
CA GLY A 21 6.91 -4.96 -15.10
C GLY A 21 6.66 -4.60 -16.57
N ASN A 22 6.23 -3.36 -16.84
CA ASN A 22 5.80 -2.92 -18.16
C ASN A 22 6.92 -2.28 -18.98
N ASP A 23 7.86 -1.56 -18.35
CA ASP A 23 8.83 -0.70 -19.06
C ASP A 23 10.22 -1.33 -19.16
N LEU A 24 10.73 -1.92 -18.08
CA LEU A 24 12.08 -2.53 -18.07
C LEU A 24 12.11 -4.00 -18.52
N GLY A 25 10.97 -4.71 -18.54
CA GLY A 25 10.90 -6.13 -18.93
C GLY A 25 11.77 -7.08 -18.09
N GLN A 26 12.20 -6.66 -16.89
CA GLN A 26 13.14 -7.38 -16.02
C GLN A 26 12.45 -8.44 -15.12
N CYS A 27 11.20 -8.83 -15.43
CA CYS A 27 10.47 -9.83 -14.64
C CYS A 27 11.01 -11.26 -14.75
N SER A 28 11.91 -11.54 -15.68
CA SER A 28 12.58 -12.85 -15.75
C SER A 28 13.67 -13.01 -14.69
N GLN A 29 14.27 -11.92 -14.20
CA GLN A 29 15.35 -11.94 -13.21
C GLN A 29 14.87 -11.57 -11.80
N ASN A 30 13.78 -10.83 -11.69
CA ASN A 30 13.20 -10.41 -10.42
C ASN A 30 11.86 -11.11 -10.19
N HIS A 31 11.55 -11.49 -8.95
CA HIS A 31 10.24 -12.05 -8.58
C HIS A 31 9.15 -10.95 -8.62
N CYS A 32 8.77 -10.48 -9.81
CA CYS A 32 7.77 -9.43 -10.02
C CYS A 32 6.44 -9.74 -9.33
N ALA A 33 5.97 -10.99 -9.45
CA ALA A 33 4.75 -11.44 -8.78
C ALA A 33 4.82 -11.27 -7.24
N ARG A 34 6.00 -11.42 -6.64
CA ARG A 34 6.20 -11.20 -5.19
C ARG A 34 6.17 -9.71 -4.83
N PHE A 35 6.68 -8.85 -5.69
CA PHE A 35 6.61 -7.40 -5.50
C PHE A 35 5.18 -6.86 -5.67
N GLU A 36 4.47 -7.36 -6.68
CA GLU A 36 3.07 -7.02 -6.94
C GLU A 36 2.17 -7.49 -5.79
N THR A 37 2.32 -8.74 -5.33
CA THR A 37 1.59 -9.25 -4.16
C THR A 37 1.94 -8.50 -2.87
N ALA A 38 3.20 -8.11 -2.66
CA ALA A 38 3.58 -7.28 -1.52
C ALA A 38 2.90 -5.90 -1.55
N THR A 39 2.79 -5.30 -2.74
CA THR A 39 2.08 -4.03 -2.94
C THR A 39 0.59 -4.18 -2.66
N ALA A 40 -0.04 -5.27 -3.14
CA ALA A 40 -1.44 -5.57 -2.85
C ALA A 40 -1.68 -5.76 -1.34
N MET A 41 -0.80 -6.47 -0.65
CA MET A 41 -0.85 -6.66 0.81
C MET A 41 -0.74 -5.33 1.58
N ALA A 42 0.03 -4.36 1.06
CA ALA A 42 0.13 -3.03 1.64
C ALA A 42 -1.19 -2.24 1.52
N PHE A 43 -1.89 -2.33 0.39
CA PHE A 43 -3.24 -1.75 0.23
C PHE A 43 -4.26 -2.40 1.17
N ILE A 44 -4.24 -3.72 1.29
CA ILE A 44 -5.14 -4.45 2.21
C ILE A 44 -4.86 -4.04 3.66
N SER A 45 -3.59 -3.94 4.05
CA SER A 45 -3.18 -3.50 5.38
C SER A 45 -3.60 -2.05 5.67
N TRP A 46 -3.56 -1.18 4.65
CA TRP A 46 -4.09 0.17 4.79
C TRP A 46 -5.61 0.17 5.04
N PHE A 47 -6.36 -0.64 4.30
CA PHE A 47 -7.81 -0.76 4.47
C PHE A 47 -8.21 -1.25 5.86
N THR A 48 -7.44 -2.14 6.48
CA THR A 48 -7.71 -2.62 7.85
C THR A 48 -7.36 -1.58 8.93
N ILE A 49 -6.37 -0.72 8.68
CA ILE A 49 -5.95 0.33 9.62
C ILE A 49 -6.86 1.58 9.55
N SER A 50 -7.39 1.90 8.37
CA SER A 50 -8.26 3.06 8.14
C SER A 50 -9.50 3.15 9.06
N PRO A 51 -10.32 2.09 9.26
CA PRO A 51 -11.47 2.17 10.16
C PRO A 51 -11.05 2.40 11.62
N SER A 52 -9.95 1.79 12.07
CA SER A 52 -9.40 2.03 13.40
C SER A 52 -8.99 3.49 13.58
N PHE A 53 -8.35 4.11 12.60
CA PHE A 53 -8.01 5.53 12.65
C PHE A 53 -9.26 6.41 12.71
N LEU A 54 -10.25 6.15 11.85
CA LEU A 54 -11.49 6.93 11.79
C LEU A 54 -12.31 6.82 13.08
N LEU A 55 -12.47 5.62 13.63
CA LEU A 55 -13.25 5.39 14.86
C LEU A 55 -12.57 6.02 16.09
N ASN A 56 -11.25 5.93 16.20
CA ASN A 56 -10.50 6.58 17.28
C ASN A 56 -10.56 8.11 17.18
N PHE A 57 -10.52 8.65 15.96
CA PHE A 57 -10.69 10.09 15.74
C PHE A 57 -12.10 10.54 16.10
N TRP A 58 -13.11 9.73 15.71
CA TRP A 58 -14.51 9.98 16.01
C TRP A 58 -14.78 9.99 17.52
N THR A 59 -14.29 9.00 18.27
CA THR A 59 -14.45 8.97 19.73
C THR A 59 -13.75 10.12 20.43
N LEU A 60 -12.64 10.63 19.88
CA LEU A 60 -11.98 11.84 20.38
C LEU A 60 -12.80 13.10 20.09
N ALA A 61 -13.41 13.19 18.91
CA ALA A 61 -14.25 14.33 18.51
C ALA A 61 -15.63 14.35 19.17
N SER A 62 -16.15 13.18 19.56
CA SER A 62 -17.43 13.04 20.26
C SER A 62 -17.32 13.13 21.79
N ARG A 63 -16.11 13.37 22.31
CA ARG A 63 -15.85 13.68 23.73
C ARG A 63 -15.48 15.15 23.87
#